data_AF-A0A7C6VYD1-F1
#
_entry.id   AF-A0A7C6VYD1-F1
#
_cell.length_a   1.000
_cell.length_b   1.000
_cell.length_c   1.000
_cell.angle_alpha   90.00
_cell.angle_beta   90.00
_cell.angle_gamma   90.00
#
_symmetry.space_group_name_H-M   'P 1'
#
loop_
_entity.id
_entity.type
_entity.pdbx_description
1 polymer ?
#
loop_
_entity_poly.entity_id
_entity_poly.type
_entity_poly.pdbx_seq_one_letter_code
_entity_poly.pdbx_strand_id
1 'polypeptide(L)'
;MQKPAAQQKTVLETILDWSKDRPLWQRDALRRIIANGRLTDADIGELVDLCKQGKGAPVGALKAVPLEKAHLPANPGQTAAVSLLSIADVTGVNNLAA
;
A
#
# COMPACT_ATOMS: atom_id res chain seq x y z
N MET A 1 -37.36 -11.62 2.20
CA MET A 1 -36.34 -11.04 3.10
C MET A 1 -35.03 -10.99 2.34
N GLN A 2 -34.55 -9.79 1.96
CA GLN A 2 -33.25 -9.67 1.28
C GLN A 2 -32.15 -9.93 2.30
N LYS A 3 -31.35 -10.97 2.05
CA LYS A 3 -30.10 -11.25 2.77
C LYS A 3 -29.18 -10.03 2.53
N PRO A 4 -28.60 -9.39 3.57
CA PRO A 4 -27.65 -8.32 3.32
C PRO A 4 -26.53 -8.92 2.48
N ALA A 5 -26.26 -8.34 1.31
CA ALA A 5 -25.08 -8.69 0.54
C ALA A 5 -23.87 -8.41 1.44
N ALA A 6 -23.24 -9.47 1.96
CA ALA A 6 -22.04 -9.32 2.76
C ALA A 6 -21.04 -8.54 1.90
N GLN A 7 -20.63 -7.37 2.38
CA GLN A 7 -19.66 -6.51 1.71
C GLN A 7 -18.43 -7.38 1.37
N GLN A 8 -18.23 -7.64 0.08
CA GLN A 8 -17.18 -8.55 -0.35
C GLN A 8 -15.84 -7.85 -0.10
N LYS A 9 -15.08 -8.35 0.89
CA LYS A 9 -13.76 -7.79 1.24
C LYS A 9 -12.87 -7.82 0.00
N THR A 10 -12.22 -6.71 -0.29
CA THR A 10 -11.16 -6.64 -1.29
C THR A 10 -9.96 -7.48 -0.85
N VAL A 11 -9.09 -7.81 -1.81
CA VAL A 11 -7.81 -8.48 -1.53
C VAL A 11 -7.00 -7.67 -0.51
N LEU A 12 -6.96 -6.35 -0.63
CA LEU A 12 -6.22 -5.47 0.27
C LEU A 12 -6.82 -5.43 1.69
N GLU A 13 -8.14 -5.46 1.82
CA GLU A 13 -8.80 -5.60 3.12
C GLU A 13 -8.54 -6.96 3.78
N THR A 14 -8.43 -8.01 2.97
CA THR A 14 -8.07 -9.37 3.44
C THR A 14 -6.62 -9.42 3.92
N ILE A 15 -5.69 -8.79 3.18
CA ILE A 15 -4.29 -8.64 3.59
C ILE A 15 -4.18 -7.81 4.87
N LEU A 16 -4.95 -6.73 4.99
CA LEU A 16 -5.00 -5.93 6.21
C LEU A 16 -5.44 -6.76 7.41
N ASP A 17 -6.49 -7.56 7.27
CA ASP A 17 -7.00 -8.42 8.35
C ASP A 17 -5.95 -9.45 8.78
N TRP A 18 -5.31 -10.11 7.81
CA TRP A 18 -4.19 -11.04 8.03
C TRP A 18 -2.96 -10.38 8.68
N SER A 19 -2.72 -9.09 8.42
CA SER A 19 -1.57 -8.38 8.95
C SER A 19 -1.66 -8.09 10.46
N LYS A 20 -2.86 -8.19 11.07
CA LYS A 20 -3.07 -7.79 12.47
C LYS A 20 -2.29 -8.63 13.47
N ASP A 21 -2.12 -9.92 13.20
CA ASP A 21 -1.40 -10.85 14.07
C ASP A 21 0.13 -10.82 13.86
N ARG A 22 0.62 -9.89 13.03
CA ARG A 22 2.03 -9.80 12.66
C ARG A 22 2.77 -8.71 13.42
N PRO A 23 4.11 -8.83 13.57
CA PRO A 23 4.93 -7.78 14.16
C PRO A 23 4.76 -6.43 13.48
N LEU A 24 4.91 -5.35 14.24
CA LEU A 24 4.76 -3.97 13.75
C LEU A 24 5.63 -3.67 12.53
N TRP A 25 6.86 -4.19 12.48
CA TRP A 25 7.75 -4.01 11.33
C TRP A 25 7.21 -4.68 10.05
N GLN A 26 6.54 -5.85 10.16
CA GLN A 26 5.92 -6.51 9.01
C GLN A 26 4.72 -5.71 8.51
N ARG A 27 3.95 -5.12 9.43
CA ARG A 27 2.84 -4.25 9.09
C ARG A 27 3.32 -2.98 8.40
N ASP A 28 4.45 -2.41 8.82
CA ASP A 28 5.07 -1.27 8.12
C ASP A 28 5.59 -1.64 6.73
N ALA A 29 6.20 -2.83 6.58
CA ALA A 29 6.63 -3.33 5.27
C ALA A 29 5.43 -3.45 4.30
N LEU A 30 4.30 -3.99 4.75
CA LEU A 30 3.09 -4.08 3.94
C LEU A 30 2.55 -2.69 3.55
N ARG A 31 2.59 -1.72 4.46
CA ARG A 31 2.23 -0.33 4.15
C ARG A 31 3.11 0.25 3.03
N ARG A 32 4.43 0.04 3.08
CA ARG A 32 5.37 0.48 2.04
C ARG A 32 5.10 -0.21 0.70
N ILE A 33 4.81 -1.52 0.70
CA ILE A 33 4.48 -2.28 -0.51
C ILE A 33 3.17 -1.78 -1.12
N ILE A 34 2.13 -1.55 -0.31
CA ILE A 34 0.83 -1.08 -0.81
C ILE A 34 0.95 0.35 -1.37
N ALA A 35 1.74 1.22 -0.73
CA ALA A 35 1.92 2.60 -1.18
C ALA A 35 2.85 2.73 -2.41
N ASN A 36 3.97 2.01 -2.42
CA ASN A 36 5.06 2.21 -3.39
C ASN A 36 5.19 1.06 -4.41
N GLY A 37 4.45 -0.03 -4.24
CA GLY A 37 4.50 -1.25 -5.06
C GLY A 37 5.72 -2.15 -4.79
N ARG A 38 6.86 -1.57 -4.39
CA ARG A 38 8.12 -2.28 -4.11
C ARG A 38 8.86 -1.65 -2.94
N LEU A 39 9.70 -2.46 -2.30
CA LEU A 39 10.66 -2.00 -1.30
C LEU A 39 11.97 -1.65 -2.00
N THR A 40 12.57 -0.52 -1.61
CA THR A 40 13.93 -0.14 -1.98
C THR A 40 14.95 -0.74 -1.00
N ASP A 41 16.24 -0.74 -1.36
CA ASP A 41 17.30 -1.19 -0.45
C ASP A 41 17.34 -0.38 0.86
N ALA A 42 17.00 0.91 0.78
CA ALA A 42 16.85 1.77 1.96
C ALA A 42 15.68 1.31 2.84
N ASP A 43 14.53 0.99 2.25
CA ASP A 43 13.38 0.45 2.99
C ASP A 43 13.74 -0.86 3.69
N ILE A 44 14.50 -1.74 3.03
CA ILE A 44 14.95 -3.01 3.60
C ILE A 44 15.86 -2.75 4.81
N GLY A 45 16.81 -1.81 4.71
CA GLY A 45 17.67 -1.41 5.83
C GLY A 45 16.86 -0.93 7.04
N GLU A 46 15.90 -0.02 6.82
CA GLU A 46 15.01 0.48 7.87
C GLU A 46 14.15 -0.62 8.50
N LEU A 47 13.61 -1.53 7.69
CA LEU A 47 12.81 -2.66 8.17
C LEU A 47 13.63 -3.66 9.00
N VAL A 48 14.90 -3.87 8.64
CA VAL A 48 15.84 -4.70 9.42
C VAL A 48 16.10 -4.06 10.78
N ASP A 49 16.29 -2.75 10.84
CA ASP A 49 16.50 -2.05 12.11
C ASP A 49 15.24 -2.08 12.98
N LEU A 50 14.05 -1.88 12.39
CA LEU A 50 12.77 -2.05 13.07
C LEU A 50 12.57 -3.49 13.59
N CYS A 51 13.00 -4.50 12.83
CA CYS A 51 12.96 -5.90 13.24
C CYS A 51 13.86 -6.17 14.46
N LYS A 52 15.07 -5.61 14.46
CA LYS A 52 16.01 -5.71 15.59
C LYS A 52 15.48 -5.01 16.84
N GLN A 53 14.90 -3.82 16.70
CA GLN A 53 14.28 -3.08 17.82
C GLN A 53 13.16 -3.89 18.48
N GLY A 54 12.30 -4.54 17.68
CA GLY A 54 11.25 -5.42 18.19
C GLY A 54 11.75 -6.66 18.96
N LYS A 55 13.05 -6.96 18.89
CA LYS A 55 13.71 -8.06 19.60
C LYS A 55 14.59 -7.60 20.76
N GLY A 56 14.57 -6.30 21.12
CA GLY A 56 15.32 -5.77 22.26
C GLY A 56 16.66 -5.10 21.92
N ALA A 57 16.94 -4.84 20.63
CA ALA A 57 18.03 -3.94 20.26
C ALA A 57 17.73 -2.50 20.73
N PRO A 58 18.76 -1.66 20.96
CA PRO A 58 18.56 -0.27 21.34
C PRO A 58 17.60 0.42 20.37
N VAL A 59 16.59 1.10 20.94
CA VAL A 59 15.57 1.81 20.18
C VAL A 59 16.25 2.91 19.38
N GLY A 60 16.36 2.72 18.07
CA GLY A 60 16.78 3.76 17.15
C GLY A 60 15.68 4.82 16.98
N ALA A 61 15.97 5.89 16.24
CA ALA A 61 15.00 6.94 15.96
C ALA A 61 13.80 6.47 15.08
N LEU A 62 13.97 5.35 14.38
CA LEU A 62 12.97 4.75 13.49
C LEU A 62 11.84 4.11 14.29
N LYS A 63 10.59 4.51 14.01
CA LYS A 63 9.37 3.89 14.53
C LYS A 63 8.59 3.23 13.39
N ALA A 64 8.17 1.99 13.59
CA ALA A 64 7.33 1.29 12.62
C ALA A 64 5.94 1.94 12.55
N VAL A 65 5.45 2.21 11.33
CA VAL A 65 4.09 2.72 11.10
C VAL A 65 3.23 1.57 10.59
N PRO A 66 2.34 1.00 11.41
CA PRO A 66 1.57 -0.16 11.02
C PRO A 66 0.64 0.13 9.84
N LEU A 67 0.38 -0.90 9.02
CA LEU A 67 -0.69 -0.85 8.04
C LEU A 67 -2.05 -0.67 8.73
N GLU A 68 -2.85 0.25 8.20
CA GLU A 68 -4.18 0.63 8.67
C GLU A 68 -5.12 0.83 7.48
N LYS A 69 -6.43 0.84 7.71
CA LYS A 69 -7.42 1.06 6.65
C LYS A 69 -7.20 2.36 5.89
N ALA A 70 -6.71 3.41 6.56
CA ALA A 70 -6.41 4.70 5.95
C ALA A 70 -5.28 4.63 4.90
N HIS A 71 -4.46 3.59 4.93
CA HIS A 71 -3.38 3.37 3.97
C HIS A 71 -3.80 2.54 2.76
N LEU A 72 -5.02 1.99 2.76
CA LEU A 72 -5.51 1.25 1.61
C LEU A 72 -6.01 2.24 0.53
N PRO A 73 -5.71 2.00 -0.76
CA PRO A 73 -6.29 2.80 -1.84
C PRO A 73 -7.81 2.73 -1.75
N ALA A 74 -8.47 3.84 -2.06
CA ALA A 74 -9.93 3.89 -2.14
C ALA A 74 -10.42 2.76 -3.04
N ASN A 75 -11.27 1.89 -2.51
CA ASN A 75 -11.76 0.71 -3.22
C ASN A 75 -12.53 1.17 -4.48
N PRO A 76 -12.00 0.94 -5.71
CA PRO A 76 -12.71 1.32 -6.92
C PRO A 76 -13.91 0.40 -7.19
N GLY A 77 -14.15 -0.64 -6.36
CA GLY A 77 -15.37 -1.44 -6.43
C GLY A 77 -16.69 -0.67 -6.22
N GLN A 78 -16.64 0.63 -5.89
CA GLN A 78 -17.79 1.53 -5.89
C GLN A 78 -17.71 2.69 -6.91
N THR A 79 -16.62 2.81 -7.67
CA THR A 79 -16.53 3.80 -8.74
C THR A 79 -16.27 3.07 -10.03
N ALA A 80 -17.29 3.06 -10.90
CA ALA A 80 -17.26 2.52 -12.25
C ALA A 80 -15.89 2.65 -12.91
N ALA A 81 -15.46 1.59 -13.60
CA ALA A 81 -14.22 1.59 -14.38
C ALA A 81 -14.12 2.87 -15.21
N VAL A 82 -13.12 3.70 -14.92
CA VAL A 82 -12.86 4.92 -15.70
C VAL A 82 -12.06 4.50 -16.92
N SER A 83 -12.76 4.31 -18.04
CA SER A 83 -12.16 4.07 -19.34
C SER A 83 -11.83 5.40 -20.00
N LEU A 84 -10.57 5.58 -20.38
CA LEU A 84 -10.14 6.73 -21.16
C LEU A 84 -10.62 6.53 -22.61
N LEU A 85 -11.69 7.24 -23.00
CA LEU A 85 -12.36 7.03 -24.29
C LEU A 85 -11.58 7.63 -25.46
N SER A 86 -11.00 8.81 -25.25
CA SER A 86 -10.17 9.49 -26.24
C SER A 86 -9.29 10.54 -25.57
N ILE A 87 -8.15 10.83 -26.20
CA ILE A 87 -7.33 12.01 -25.91
C ILE A 87 -7.39 12.88 -27.15
N ALA A 88 -7.76 14.15 -27.00
CA ALA A 88 -7.75 15.16 -28.06
C ALA A 88 -6.85 16.34 -27.65
N ASP A 89 -6.42 17.14 -28.63
CA ASP A 89 -5.55 18.32 -28.45
C ASP A 89 -4.19 18.06 -27.79
N VAL A 90 -3.54 16.94 -28.15
CA VAL A 90 -2.18 16.67 -27.70
C VAL A 90 -1.20 17.59 -28.43
N THR A 91 -0.71 18.61 -27.73
CA THR A 91 0.35 19.51 -28.23
C THR A 91 1.71 19.03 -27.70
N GLY A 92 2.76 19.08 -28.54
CA GLY A 92 4.12 18.69 -28.14
C GLY A 92 4.49 17.21 -28.29
N VAL A 93 3.73 16.42 -29.08
CA VAL A 93 4.00 14.99 -29.33
C VAL A 93 5.33 14.68 -30.05
N ASN A 94 6.10 15.70 -30.45
CA ASN A 94 7.37 15.54 -31.15
C ASN A 94 8.48 16.43 -30.58
N ASN A 95 8.81 16.26 -29.30
CA ASN A 95 9.96 16.92 -28.67
C ASN A 95 11.27 16.11 -28.82
N LEU A 96 11.33 15.18 -29.79
CA LEU A 96 12.48 14.32 -30.08
C LEU A 96 13.00 14.44 -31.53
N ALA A 97 12.40 15.29 -32.37
CA ALA A 97 12.99 15.68 -33.64
C ALA A 97 13.93 16.88 -33.40
N ALA A 98 15.16 16.56 -32.98
CA ALA A 98 16.32 17.43 -33.13
C ALA A 98 17.07 17.06 -34.42
#